data_AF-A0A950XV93-F1
#
_entry.id   AF-A0A950XV93-F1
#
_cell.length_a   1.000
_cell.length_b   1.000
_cell.length_c   1.000
_cell.angle_alpha   90.00
_cell.angle_beta   90.00
_cell.angle_gamma   90.00
#
_symmetry.space_group_name_H-M   'P 1'
#
loop_
_entity.id
_entity.type
_entity.pdbx_description
1 polymer ?
#
loop_
_entity_poly.entity_id
_entity_poly.type
_entity_poly.pdbx_seq_one_letter_code
_entity_poly.pdbx_strand_id
1 'polypeptide(L)'
;MWNVIRKNCTRCHGIDDYAFFALDGPGWNSLLESKHKANGGYNLSDADRKTLVDWLTSKFGPETKPFPRSYIPPEITTFFSDPEAHRLLERACTKCHGLDRIEMSRYPEEHWRVVAVDMRERGAQLSDEELERLVEWLGRVWGTNQDK
;
A
#
# COMPACT_ATOMS: atom_id res chain seq x y z
N MET A 1 2.16 20.34 0.02
CA MET A 1 1.70 19.02 0.50
C MET A 1 2.59 18.42 1.58
N TRP A 2 3.82 17.97 1.29
CA TRP A 2 4.70 17.29 2.27
C TRP A 2 4.84 18.02 3.63
N ASN A 3 4.86 19.35 3.64
CA ASN A 3 4.87 20.15 4.87
C ASN A 3 3.59 20.03 5.72
N VAL A 4 2.42 19.87 5.09
CA VAL A 4 1.14 19.67 5.79
C VAL A 4 1.12 18.30 6.46
N ILE A 5 1.48 17.24 5.73
CA ILE A 5 1.54 15.86 6.24
C ILE A 5 2.50 15.76 7.43
N ARG A 6 3.74 16.22 7.26
CA ARG A 6 4.77 16.08 8.30
C ARG A 6 4.45 16.88 9.56
N LYS A 7 3.91 18.09 9.39
CA LYS A 7 3.61 18.99 10.51
C LYS A 7 2.40 18.51 11.32
N ASN A 8 1.41 17.89 10.67
CA ASN A 8 0.09 17.69 11.28
C ASN A 8 -0.35 16.22 11.39
N CYS A 9 0.11 15.31 10.53
CA CYS A 9 -0.46 13.96 10.42
C CYS A 9 0.47 12.89 11.00
N THR A 10 1.77 12.96 10.73
CA THR A 10 2.73 11.92 11.16
C THR A 10 3.18 12.05 12.62
N ARG A 11 2.62 13.00 13.39
CA ARG A 11 2.97 13.20 14.80
C ARG A 11 2.38 12.12 15.72
N CYS A 12 1.25 11.53 15.35
CA CYS A 12 0.53 10.57 16.18
C CYS A 12 0.46 9.17 15.57
N HIS A 13 0.38 9.05 14.24
CA HIS A 13 0.31 7.77 13.53
C HIS A 13 0.93 7.89 12.13
N GLY A 14 1.21 6.75 11.48
CA GLY A 14 1.61 6.68 10.06
C GLY A 14 0.50 7.15 9.12
N ILE A 15 0.82 7.47 7.87
CA ILE A 15 -0.18 7.97 6.93
C ILE A 15 -0.92 6.85 6.18
N ASP A 16 -0.55 5.60 6.43
CA ASP A 16 -0.89 4.43 5.61
C ASP A 16 -2.38 4.07 5.62
N ASP A 17 -3.13 4.59 6.60
CA ASP A 17 -4.59 4.44 6.71
C ASP A 17 -5.32 4.85 5.43
N TYR A 18 -4.82 5.83 4.66
CA TYR A 18 -5.47 6.21 3.39
C TYR A 18 -5.51 5.05 2.39
N ALA A 19 -4.61 4.08 2.49
CA ALA A 19 -4.44 3.04 1.48
C ALA A 19 -5.70 2.16 1.40
N PHE A 20 -6.50 2.10 2.47
CA PHE A 20 -7.73 1.32 2.57
C PHE A 20 -8.98 2.04 2.04
N PHE A 21 -8.82 3.21 1.40
CA PHE A 21 -9.93 4.03 0.95
C PHE A 21 -9.69 4.59 -0.46
N ALA A 22 -10.78 4.66 -1.23
CA ALA A 22 -10.84 5.31 -2.54
C ALA A 22 -12.06 6.25 -2.49
N LEU A 23 -11.81 7.52 -2.14
CA LEU A 23 -12.87 8.47 -1.79
C LEU A 23 -12.75 9.76 -2.61
N ASP A 24 -13.89 10.40 -2.82
CA ASP A 24 -13.94 11.76 -3.33
C ASP A 24 -13.59 12.77 -2.23
N GLY A 25 -13.50 14.06 -2.58
CA GLY A 25 -13.15 15.11 -1.63
C GLY A 25 -14.06 15.16 -0.39
N PRO A 26 -15.40 15.09 -0.54
CA PRO A 26 -16.32 14.98 0.59
C PRO A 26 -16.09 13.74 1.46
N GLY A 27 -15.82 12.57 0.86
CA GLY A 27 -15.52 11.35 1.59
C GLY A 27 -14.25 11.45 2.44
N TRP A 28 -13.18 12.02 1.89
CA TRP A 28 -11.93 12.25 2.63
C TRP A 28 -12.11 13.21 3.81
N ASN A 29 -12.85 14.32 3.62
CA ASN A 29 -13.18 15.23 4.71
C ASN A 29 -13.91 14.51 5.85
N SER A 30 -14.93 13.73 5.51
CA SER A 30 -15.73 12.99 6.48
C SER A 30 -14.88 11.98 7.26
N LEU A 31 -13.96 11.29 6.58
CA LEU A 31 -13.05 10.32 7.21
C LEU A 31 -12.10 10.99 8.21
N LEU A 32 -11.43 12.07 7.79
CA LEU A 32 -10.53 12.85 8.65
C LEU A 32 -11.26 13.37 9.90
N GLU A 33 -12.47 13.90 9.73
CA GLU A 33 -13.27 14.34 10.87
C GLU A 33 -13.64 13.18 11.80
N SER A 34 -14.12 12.06 11.25
CA SER A 34 -14.53 10.91 12.06
C SER A 34 -13.38 10.35 12.92
N LYS A 35 -12.17 10.33 12.37
CA LYS A 35 -10.99 9.73 13.01
C LYS A 35 -10.33 10.68 14.02
N HIS A 36 -10.35 11.98 13.76
CA HIS A 36 -9.55 12.94 14.52
C HIS A 36 -10.36 13.89 15.42
N LYS A 37 -11.68 14.00 15.21
CA LYS A 37 -12.55 14.86 16.04
C LYS A 37 -12.63 14.40 17.50
N ALA A 38 -12.61 13.09 17.75
CA ALA A 38 -12.75 12.53 19.11
C ALA A 38 -11.46 12.61 19.94
N ASN A 39 -10.28 12.62 19.29
CA ASN A 39 -8.99 12.52 19.97
C ASN A 39 -8.29 13.88 20.17
N GLY A 40 -8.94 14.99 19.82
CA GLY A 40 -8.44 16.36 20.03
C GLY A 40 -7.12 16.71 19.31
N GLY A 41 -6.63 15.83 18.43
CA GLY A 41 -5.22 15.83 18.00
C GLY A 41 -4.90 16.61 16.73
N TYR A 42 -5.88 17.19 16.05
CA TYR A 42 -5.67 17.81 14.74
C TYR A 42 -6.44 19.12 14.60
N ASN A 43 -5.71 20.20 14.32
CA ASN A 43 -6.28 21.49 13.93
C ASN A 43 -5.59 21.93 12.63
N LEU A 44 -6.11 21.48 11.49
CA LEU A 44 -5.70 22.01 10.19
C LEU A 44 -6.43 23.32 9.92
N SER A 45 -5.70 24.31 9.41
CA SER A 45 -6.34 25.45 8.75
C SER A 45 -7.17 24.96 7.55
N ASP A 46 -8.18 25.74 7.15
CA ASP A 46 -9.00 25.41 5.97
C ASP A 46 -8.13 25.25 4.71
N ALA A 47 -7.08 26.07 4.58
CA ALA A 47 -6.13 26.00 3.48
C ALA A 47 -5.30 24.69 3.49
N ASP A 48 -4.79 24.28 4.66
CA ASP A 48 -4.05 23.02 4.80
C ASP A 48 -4.96 21.81 4.58
N ARG A 49 -6.19 21.87 5.09
CA ARG A 49 -7.21 20.84 4.88
C ARG A 49 -7.52 20.68 3.40
N LYS A 50 -7.78 21.78 2.69
CA LYS A 50 -8.03 21.74 1.25
C LYS A 50 -6.84 21.12 0.51
N THR A 51 -5.62 21.52 0.83
CA THR A 51 -4.41 20.98 0.20
C THR A 51 -4.27 19.47 0.44
N LEU A 52 -4.59 18.99 1.66
CA LEU A 52 -4.60 17.56 2.00
C LEU A 52 -5.65 16.78 1.22
N VAL A 53 -6.87 17.27 1.19
CA VAL A 53 -7.98 16.61 0.49
C VAL A 53 -7.75 16.58 -1.02
N ASP A 54 -7.28 17.67 -1.63
CA ASP A 54 -6.94 17.70 -3.06
C ASP A 54 -5.89 16.63 -3.40
N TRP A 55 -4.89 16.45 -2.55
CA TRP A 55 -3.86 15.43 -2.74
C TRP A 55 -4.40 14.00 -2.54
N LEU A 56 -5.19 13.78 -1.48
CA LEU A 56 -5.82 12.48 -1.21
C LEU A 56 -6.75 12.08 -2.36
N THR A 57 -7.59 12.98 -2.86
CA THR A 57 -8.45 12.71 -4.01
C THR A 57 -7.64 12.48 -5.29
N SER A 58 -6.53 13.19 -5.49
CA SER A 58 -5.66 12.97 -6.65
C SER A 58 -4.96 11.61 -6.64
N LYS A 59 -4.66 11.06 -5.46
CA LYS A 59 -3.89 9.80 -5.32
C LYS A 59 -4.75 8.58 -4.99
N PHE A 60 -5.87 8.80 -4.33
CA PHE A 60 -6.76 7.80 -3.74
C PHE A 60 -8.22 8.20 -3.97
N GLY A 61 -8.51 8.69 -5.19
CA GLY A 61 -9.85 9.06 -5.64
C GLY A 61 -10.76 7.85 -5.88
N PRO A 62 -12.05 8.04 -6.18
CA PRO A 62 -13.02 6.95 -6.39
C PRO A 62 -12.63 5.96 -7.50
N GLU A 63 -11.84 6.41 -8.48
CA GLU A 63 -11.36 5.59 -9.59
C GLU A 63 -10.13 4.74 -9.23
N THR A 64 -9.59 4.91 -8.01
CA THR A 64 -8.46 4.13 -7.51
C THR A 64 -8.95 2.88 -6.81
N LYS A 65 -8.09 1.86 -6.74
CA LYS A 65 -8.40 0.61 -6.06
C LYS A 65 -7.89 0.68 -4.62
N PRO A 66 -8.77 0.69 -3.59
CA PRO A 66 -8.33 0.68 -2.21
C PRO A 66 -7.80 -0.70 -1.83
N PHE A 67 -6.91 -0.74 -0.83
CA PHE A 67 -6.55 -1.98 -0.17
C PHE A 67 -7.80 -2.62 0.46
N PRO A 68 -7.99 -3.95 0.33
CA PRO A 68 -9.12 -4.63 0.94
C PRO A 68 -9.04 -4.51 2.48
N ARG A 69 -10.07 -3.95 3.11
CA ARG A 69 -10.14 -3.80 4.59
C ARG A 69 -10.13 -5.13 5.36
N SER A 70 -10.51 -6.22 4.71
CA SER A 70 -10.63 -7.55 5.32
C SER A 70 -9.45 -8.47 4.99
N TYR A 71 -8.45 -7.98 4.25
CA TYR A 71 -7.25 -8.77 4.03
C TYR A 71 -6.40 -8.72 5.29
N ILE A 72 -6.67 -9.65 6.20
CA ILE A 72 -5.74 -10.00 7.27
C ILE A 72 -4.73 -10.93 6.61
N PRO A 73 -3.47 -10.52 6.43
CA PRO A 73 -2.44 -11.42 5.94
C PRO A 73 -2.44 -12.69 6.81
N PRO A 74 -2.62 -13.89 6.23
CA PRO A 74 -2.41 -15.10 7.00
C PRO A 74 -0.99 -15.09 7.57
N GLU A 75 -0.83 -15.52 8.82
CA GLU A 75 0.51 -15.72 9.37
C GLU A 75 1.23 -16.79 8.54
N ILE A 76 2.32 -16.38 7.91
CA ILE A 76 3.22 -17.31 7.23
C ILE A 76 4.29 -17.77 8.21
N THR A 77 4.50 -19.09 8.27
CA THR A 77 5.57 -19.70 9.09
C THR A 77 6.66 -20.33 8.23
N THR A 78 6.47 -20.32 6.91
CA THR A 78 7.44 -20.80 5.93
C THR A 78 7.75 -19.68 4.94
N PHE A 79 9.04 -19.43 4.74
CA PHE A 79 9.52 -18.34 3.88
C PHE A 79 10.07 -18.91 2.58
N PHE A 80 10.08 -18.12 1.52
CA PHE A 80 10.77 -18.53 0.30
C PHE A 80 12.28 -18.31 0.44
N SER A 81 13.05 -19.33 0.04
CA SER A 81 14.42 -19.14 -0.41
C SER A 81 14.43 -18.41 -1.76
N ASP A 82 15.54 -17.78 -2.12
CA ASP A 82 15.66 -17.07 -3.40
C ASP A 82 15.30 -17.99 -4.60
N PRO A 83 15.79 -19.24 -4.70
CA PRO A 83 15.40 -20.11 -5.82
C PRO A 83 13.91 -20.43 -5.87
N GLU A 84 13.23 -20.54 -4.72
CA GLU A 84 11.78 -20.78 -4.69
C GLU A 84 10.99 -19.56 -5.14
N ALA A 85 11.37 -18.37 -4.65
CA ALA A 85 10.75 -17.12 -5.06
C ALA A 85 10.91 -16.87 -6.57
N HIS A 86 12.11 -17.09 -7.11
CA HIS A 86 12.34 -16.96 -8.56
C HIS A 86 11.50 -17.95 -9.36
N ARG A 87 11.39 -19.22 -8.93
CA ARG A 87 10.51 -20.19 -9.58
C ARG A 87 9.03 -19.77 -9.57
N LEU A 88 8.57 -19.18 -8.47
CA LEU A 88 7.22 -18.65 -8.37
C LEU A 88 7.00 -17.48 -9.33
N LEU A 89 7.93 -16.50 -9.34
CA LEU A 89 7.87 -15.34 -10.24
C LEU A 89 7.84 -15.76 -11.71
N GLU A 90 8.73 -16.68 -12.10
CA GLU A 90 8.78 -17.22 -13.46
C GLU A 90 7.46 -17.89 -13.86
N ARG A 91 6.83 -18.65 -12.95
CA ARG A 91 5.59 -19.35 -13.25
C ARG A 91 4.36 -18.44 -13.26
N ALA A 92 4.29 -17.49 -12.32
CA ALA A 92 3.09 -16.73 -12.03
C ALA A 92 3.05 -15.35 -12.72
N CYS A 93 4.20 -14.72 -12.94
CA CYS A 93 4.28 -13.31 -13.34
C CYS A 93 4.70 -13.09 -14.80
N THR A 94 5.39 -14.05 -15.43
CA THR A 94 5.96 -13.86 -16.78
C THR A 94 4.99 -14.09 -17.93
N LYS A 95 3.78 -14.58 -17.65
CA LYS A 95 2.76 -14.85 -18.66
C LYS A 95 2.30 -13.61 -19.42
N CYS A 96 2.36 -12.44 -18.78
CA CYS A 96 1.86 -11.19 -19.33
C CYS A 96 2.98 -10.16 -19.62
N HIS A 97 4.05 -10.14 -18.81
CA HIS A 97 5.20 -9.23 -18.97
C HIS A 97 6.45 -9.78 -18.27
N GLY A 98 7.64 -9.25 -18.57
CA GLY A 98 8.90 -9.62 -17.90
C GLY A 98 8.97 -9.21 -16.42
N LEU A 99 10.02 -9.67 -15.74
CA LEU A 99 10.27 -9.39 -14.32
C LEU A 99 11.02 -8.07 -14.08
N ASP A 100 11.41 -7.35 -15.13
CA ASP A 100 12.18 -6.09 -15.03
C ASP A 100 11.51 -5.07 -14.09
N ARG A 101 10.17 -5.04 -14.09
CA ARG A 101 9.38 -4.14 -13.23
C ARG A 101 9.58 -4.41 -11.75
N ILE A 102 9.85 -5.65 -11.36
CA ILE A 102 10.14 -6.04 -9.98
C ILE A 102 11.55 -5.60 -9.61
N GLU A 103 12.54 -5.94 -10.46
CA GLU A 103 13.96 -5.64 -10.22
C GLU A 103 14.24 -4.13 -10.10
N MET A 104 13.50 -3.32 -10.85
CA MET A 104 13.60 -1.85 -10.84
C MET A 104 12.79 -1.17 -9.72
N SER A 105 11.98 -1.90 -8.96
CA SER A 105 11.08 -1.33 -7.95
C SER A 105 11.61 -1.56 -6.53
N ARG A 106 11.34 -0.59 -5.63
CA ARG A 106 11.59 -0.74 -4.19
C ARG A 106 10.37 -0.29 -3.43
N TYR A 107 9.74 -1.22 -2.73
CA TYR A 107 8.51 -0.98 -1.98
C TYR A 107 8.57 -1.65 -0.62
N PRO A 108 7.94 -1.07 0.41
CA PRO A 108 7.72 -1.81 1.65
C PRO A 108 6.72 -2.96 1.38
N GLU A 109 6.67 -3.94 2.29
CA GLU A 109 5.87 -5.17 2.14
C GLU A 109 4.39 -4.88 1.83
N GLU A 110 3.80 -3.91 2.53
CA GLU A 110 2.41 -3.51 2.30
C GLU A 110 2.16 -3.14 0.85
N HIS A 111 3.08 -2.42 0.21
CA HIS A 111 2.89 -2.00 -1.17
C HIS A 111 3.19 -3.13 -2.17
N TRP A 112 4.18 -4.00 -1.88
CA TRP A 112 4.36 -5.24 -2.65
C TRP A 112 3.10 -6.12 -2.64
N ARG A 113 2.40 -6.17 -1.51
CA ARG A 113 1.12 -6.87 -1.39
C ARG A 113 0.07 -6.33 -2.33
N VAL A 114 -0.06 -5.00 -2.45
CA VAL A 114 -1.01 -4.43 -3.42
C VAL A 114 -0.66 -4.79 -4.85
N VAL A 115 0.64 -4.75 -5.20
CA VAL A 115 1.09 -5.12 -6.54
C VAL A 115 0.76 -6.58 -6.82
N ALA A 116 1.04 -7.49 -5.88
CA ALA A 116 0.76 -8.90 -6.04
C ALA A 116 -0.75 -9.20 -6.17
N VAL A 117 -1.59 -8.53 -5.36
CA VAL A 117 -3.06 -8.64 -5.44
C VAL A 117 -3.57 -8.09 -6.78
N ASP A 118 -3.06 -6.94 -7.25
CA ASP A 118 -3.44 -6.36 -8.54
C ASP A 118 -3.06 -7.27 -9.71
N MET A 119 -1.86 -7.86 -9.70
CA MET A 119 -1.44 -8.80 -10.73
C MET A 119 -2.28 -10.08 -10.71
N ARG A 120 -2.66 -10.57 -9.53
CA ARG A 120 -3.54 -11.73 -9.37
C ARG A 120 -4.91 -11.48 -9.99
N GLU A 121 -5.51 -10.32 -9.74
CA GLU A 121 -6.78 -9.95 -10.36
C GLU A 121 -6.69 -9.78 -11.88
N ARG A 122 -5.51 -9.41 -12.40
CA ARG A 122 -5.22 -9.37 -13.84
C ARG A 122 -4.89 -10.74 -14.44
N GLY A 123 -4.93 -11.81 -13.64
CA GLY A 123 -4.78 -13.19 -14.10
C GLY A 123 -3.48 -13.88 -13.70
N ALA A 124 -2.62 -13.25 -12.90
CA ALA A 124 -1.46 -13.95 -12.32
C ALA A 124 -1.95 -15.09 -11.40
N GLN A 125 -1.35 -16.27 -11.54
CA GLN A 125 -1.74 -17.46 -10.80
C GLN A 125 -0.96 -17.53 -9.48
N LEU A 126 -1.52 -16.93 -8.43
CA LEU A 126 -0.97 -16.91 -7.07
C LEU A 126 -2.05 -17.35 -6.07
N SER A 127 -1.77 -18.38 -5.27
CA SER A 127 -2.59 -18.68 -4.09
C SER A 127 -2.42 -17.60 -3.00
N ASP A 128 -3.29 -17.56 -1.99
CA ASP A 128 -3.12 -16.62 -0.86
C ASP A 128 -1.82 -16.88 -0.09
N GLU A 129 -1.44 -18.15 0.12
CA GLU A 129 -0.19 -18.51 0.77
C GLU A 129 1.03 -18.10 -0.07
N GLU A 130 1.01 -18.38 -1.37
CA GLU A 130 2.09 -17.99 -2.28
C GLU A 130 2.24 -16.48 -2.35
N LEU A 131 1.12 -15.74 -2.33
CA LEU A 131 1.11 -14.28 -2.33
C LEU A 131 1.81 -13.75 -1.09
N GLU A 132 1.43 -14.19 0.12
CA GLU A 132 2.06 -13.67 1.34
C GLU A 132 3.54 -14.02 1.46
N ARG A 133 3.91 -15.26 1.11
CA ARG A 133 5.31 -15.67 1.10
C ARG A 133 6.13 -14.89 0.08
N LEU A 134 5.54 -14.56 -1.07
CA LEU A 134 6.19 -13.72 -2.08
C LEU A 134 6.31 -12.28 -1.61
N VAL A 135 5.29 -11.73 -0.94
CA VAL A 135 5.30 -10.37 -0.40
C VAL A 135 6.38 -10.20 0.66
N GLU A 136 6.51 -11.14 1.60
CA GLU A 136 7.62 -11.15 2.55
C GLU A 136 8.96 -11.15 1.81
N TRP A 137 9.15 -12.08 0.88
CA TRP A 137 10.42 -12.20 0.16
C TRP A 137 10.76 -10.93 -0.63
N LEU A 138 9.77 -10.33 -1.30
CA LEU A 138 9.92 -9.06 -2.01
C LEU A 138 10.23 -7.91 -1.07
N GLY A 139 9.62 -7.86 0.12
CA GLY A 139 9.97 -6.89 1.16
C GLY A 139 11.39 -7.04 1.67
N ARG A 140 11.86 -8.27 1.85
CA ARG A 140 13.23 -8.56 2.27
C ARG A 140 14.26 -8.22 1.19
N VAL A 141 14.01 -8.56 -0.07
CA VAL A 141 14.98 -8.42 -1.17
C VAL A 141 14.89 -7.05 -1.85
N TRP A 142 13.69 -6.51 -2.00
CA TRP A 142 13.38 -5.27 -2.72
C TRP A 142 12.59 -4.27 -1.84
N GLY A 143 12.82 -4.30 -0.54
CA GLY A 143 12.25 -3.38 0.46
C GLY A 143 12.77 -1.96 0.38
N THR A 144 11.99 -1.00 0.89
CA THR A 144 12.47 0.38 1.13
C THR A 144 13.28 0.52 2.42
N ASN A 145 13.28 -0.50 3.30
CA ASN A 145 13.93 -0.49 4.61
C ASN A 145 15.29 -1.20 4.62
N GLN A 146 15.93 -1.42 3.48
CA GLN A 146 17.34 -1.81 3.51
C GLN A 146 18.19 -0.55 3.69
N ASP A 147 18.76 -0.41 4.89
CA ASP A 147 20.03 0.30 5.09
C ASP A 147 21.08 -0.30 4.14
N LYS A 148 21.20 0.30 2.95
CA LYS A 148 22.38 0.29 2.08
C LYS A 148 22.51 1.66 1.43
#